data_AF-A0A951W3C2-F1
#
_entry.id   AF-A0A951W3C2-F1
#
_cell.length_a   1.000
_cell.length_b   1.000
_cell.length_c   1.000
_cell.angle_alpha   90.00
_cell.angle_beta   90.00
_cell.angle_gamma   90.00
#
_symmetry.space_group_name_H-M   'P 1'
#
loop_
_entity.id
_entity.type
_entity.pdbx_description
1 polymer ?
#
loop_
_entity_poly.entity_id
_entity_poly.type
_entity_poly.pdbx_seq_one_letter_code
_entity_poly.pdbx_strand_id
1 'polypeptide(L)'
;MGGFFVPIYEGELEVSTPAEEALAAVADAVRSGCFMPGTASRTRYLILQDAPGRLRFVSENFPTSIAVGLNDVFVETRGGDRLRYSVTFFRWFYYVLALCWGIGGMQAFAFLLVHYLGATALTTNAYMLPALFLPPLFCFVWPFCMVVFHRPVARRMLEGRLRAIVSGEEPGSEGAFSGAPAGGFYYQSSVTVLGLPLVHVAMGPNRKGGGPRGVAKGFIAVGDVAFGMIAVGGVAVGGIALGGMALGGVALGGAAVGLLALGGLAVGVAAFGGLAIGVVSAGGAAFPPAL
;
A
#
# COMPACT_ATOMS: atom_id res chain seq x y z
N MET A 1 9.86 -8.39 -18.16
CA MET A 1 8.50 -7.85 -17.99
C MET A 1 7.84 -8.59 -16.83
N GLY A 2 8.00 -8.12 -15.60
CA GLY A 2 7.29 -8.69 -14.44
C GLY A 2 5.86 -8.17 -14.41
N GLY A 3 4.88 -9.07 -14.26
CA GLY A 3 3.46 -8.68 -14.17
C GLY A 3 3.23 -7.66 -13.05
N PHE A 4 2.29 -6.74 -13.27
CA PHE A 4 1.99 -5.62 -12.35
C PHE A 4 1.67 -6.07 -10.92
N PHE A 5 1.12 -7.28 -10.78
CA PHE A 5 0.67 -7.89 -9.52
C PHE A 5 1.65 -8.89 -8.91
N VAL A 6 2.83 -9.07 -9.50
CA VAL A 6 3.82 -9.99 -8.96
C VAL A 6 4.54 -9.29 -7.80
N PRO A 7 4.68 -9.93 -6.62
CA PRO A 7 5.33 -9.34 -5.44
C PRO A 7 6.86 -9.35 -5.57
N ILE A 8 7.34 -8.75 -6.67
CA ILE A 8 8.73 -8.65 -7.06
C ILE A 8 8.96 -7.23 -7.60
N TYR A 9 10.09 -6.62 -7.24
CA TYR A 9 10.55 -5.39 -7.86
C TYR A 9 12.06 -5.36 -8.05
N GLU A 10 12.48 -4.65 -9.09
CA GLU A 10 13.87 -4.51 -9.49
C GLU A 10 14.20 -3.03 -9.64
N GLY A 11 15.46 -2.70 -9.47
CA GLY A 11 15.95 -1.35 -9.68
C GLY A 11 17.46 -1.29 -9.80
N GLU A 12 17.92 -0.10 -10.18
CA GLU A 12 19.33 0.27 -10.19
C GLU A 12 19.51 1.48 -9.27
N LEU A 13 20.59 1.46 -8.50
CA LEU A 13 20.98 2.53 -7.60
C LEU A 13 22.39 2.99 -7.95
N GLU A 14 22.51 4.27 -8.26
CA GLU A 14 23.80 4.94 -8.41
C GLU A 14 24.36 5.29 -7.03
N VAL A 15 25.63 4.98 -6.81
CA VAL A 15 26.33 5.11 -5.53
C VAL A 15 27.52 6.05 -5.67
N SER A 16 27.83 6.79 -4.60
CA SER A 16 28.92 7.80 -4.59
C SER A 16 30.31 7.19 -4.42
N THR A 17 30.39 5.91 -4.07
CA THR A 17 31.63 5.14 -3.93
C THR A 17 31.66 4.01 -4.96
N PRO A 18 32.83 3.40 -5.24
CA PRO A 18 32.89 2.22 -6.10
C PRO A 18 31.86 1.16 -5.67
N ALA A 19 31.11 0.62 -6.64
CA ALA A 19 29.98 -0.25 -6.36
C ALA A 19 30.34 -1.54 -5.61
N GLU A 20 31.58 -2.02 -5.74
CA GLU A 20 32.09 -3.16 -4.96
C GLU A 20 32.26 -2.82 -3.48
N GLU A 21 32.80 -1.63 -3.17
CA GLU A 21 32.94 -1.13 -1.81
C GLU A 21 31.57 -0.85 -1.18
N ALA A 22 30.66 -0.24 -1.95
CA ALA A 22 29.27 -0.05 -1.55
C ALA A 22 28.58 -1.39 -1.21
N LEU A 23 28.78 -2.42 -2.03
CA LEU A 23 28.20 -3.74 -1.81
C LEU A 23 28.78 -4.41 -0.55
N ALA A 24 30.09 -4.27 -0.31
CA ALA A 24 30.75 -4.78 0.89
C ALA A 24 30.21 -4.10 2.16
N ALA A 25 30.02 -2.78 2.14
CA ALA A 25 29.40 -2.04 3.25
C ALA A 25 27.98 -2.53 3.55
N VAL A 26 27.19 -2.83 2.51
CA VAL A 26 25.85 -3.41 2.66
C VAL A 26 25.92 -4.82 3.28
N ALA A 27 26.86 -5.66 2.84
CA ALA A 27 27.06 -6.98 3.42
C ALA A 27 27.41 -6.91 4.92
N ASP A 28 28.28 -5.98 5.31
CA ASP A 28 28.66 -5.76 6.71
C ASP A 28 27.52 -5.20 7.55
N ALA A 29 26.71 -4.30 7.01
CA ALA A 29 25.49 -3.82 7.67
C ALA A 29 24.47 -4.95 7.90
N VAL A 30 24.34 -5.88 6.96
CA VAL A 30 23.48 -7.07 7.13
C VAL A 30 24.05 -8.01 8.19
N ARG A 31 25.36 -8.32 8.15
CA ARG A 31 26.04 -9.18 9.13
C ARG A 31 25.92 -8.66 10.57
N SER A 32 26.08 -7.36 10.74
CA SER A 32 26.02 -6.68 12.05
C SER A 32 24.59 -6.52 12.57
N GLY A 33 23.57 -6.83 11.76
CA GLY A 33 22.16 -6.60 12.10
C GLY A 33 21.73 -5.13 12.04
N CYS A 34 22.59 -4.27 11.48
CA CYS A 34 22.43 -2.82 11.35
C CYS A 34 21.79 -2.39 10.01
N PHE A 35 21.39 -3.34 9.17
CA PHE A 35 20.82 -3.03 7.86
C PHE A 35 19.54 -2.22 7.95
N MET A 36 18.60 -2.64 8.80
CA MET A 36 17.34 -1.94 9.06
C MET A 36 17.29 -1.44 10.50
N PRO A 37 16.84 -0.19 10.72
CA PRO A 37 16.58 0.33 12.06
C PRO A 37 15.35 -0.35 12.68
N GLY A 38 15.39 -0.56 14.00
CA GLY A 38 14.29 -1.16 14.76
C GLY A 38 14.77 -2.22 15.76
N THR A 39 13.82 -2.97 16.31
CA THR A 39 14.14 -4.05 17.25
C THR A 39 14.72 -5.25 16.51
N ALA A 40 15.66 -5.95 17.16
CA ALA A 40 16.26 -7.18 16.62
C ALA A 40 15.24 -8.28 16.26
N SER A 41 14.01 -8.22 16.77
CA SER A 41 12.95 -9.15 16.37
C SER A 41 12.36 -8.85 14.98
N ARG A 42 12.52 -7.63 14.46
CA ARG A 42 11.92 -7.13 13.20
C ARG A 42 12.93 -6.79 12.11
N THR A 43 14.23 -6.93 12.37
CA THR A 43 15.30 -6.49 11.46
C THR A 43 16.38 -7.54 11.22
N ARG A 44 16.11 -8.82 11.54
CA ARG A 44 17.08 -9.91 11.32
C ARG A 44 17.03 -10.49 9.92
N TYR A 45 18.18 -10.46 9.26
CA TYR A 45 18.41 -11.01 7.93
C TYR A 45 19.53 -12.04 7.97
N LEU A 46 19.39 -13.10 7.16
CA LEU A 46 20.40 -14.13 6.96
C LEU A 46 21.01 -13.96 5.56
N ILE A 47 22.33 -13.94 5.49
CA ILE A 47 23.05 -13.94 4.22
C ILE A 47 23.03 -15.37 3.66
N LEU A 48 22.49 -15.53 2.45
CA LEU A 48 22.50 -16.79 1.71
C LEU A 48 23.66 -16.87 0.71
N GLN A 49 24.13 -15.71 0.22
CA GLN A 49 25.24 -15.62 -0.71
C GLN A 49 26.01 -14.32 -0.46
N ASP A 50 27.33 -14.45 -0.34
CA ASP A 50 28.26 -13.33 -0.31
C ASP A 50 29.47 -13.71 -1.17
N ALA A 51 29.53 -13.13 -2.37
CA ALA A 51 30.54 -13.40 -3.37
C ALA A 51 30.97 -12.08 -4.02
N PRO A 52 32.14 -12.04 -4.70
CA PRO A 52 32.57 -10.84 -5.41
C PRO A 52 31.48 -10.32 -6.36
N GLY A 53 31.02 -9.09 -6.10
CA GLY A 53 29.97 -8.43 -6.89
C GLY A 53 28.55 -8.97 -6.71
N ARG A 54 28.28 -9.89 -5.77
CA ARG A 54 26.93 -10.44 -5.52
C ARG A 54 26.66 -10.69 -4.03
N LEU A 55 25.53 -10.17 -3.56
CA LEU A 55 25.02 -10.37 -2.21
C LEU A 55 23.56 -10.82 -2.27
N ARG A 56 23.21 -11.88 -1.55
CA ARG A 56 21.82 -12.31 -1.33
C ARG A 56 21.55 -12.49 0.14
N PHE A 57 20.50 -11.85 0.65
CA PHE A 57 20.06 -12.03 2.02
C PHE A 57 18.54 -12.11 2.11
N VAL A 58 18.07 -12.85 3.11
CA VAL A 58 16.65 -13.11 3.33
C VAL A 58 16.24 -12.74 4.74
N SER A 59 14.99 -12.35 4.93
CA SER A 59 14.44 -12.14 6.27
C SER A 59 14.43 -13.46 7.05
N GLU A 60 15.05 -13.49 8.23
CA GLU A 60 15.16 -14.70 9.07
C GLU A 60 13.77 -15.18 9.53
N ASN A 61 13.04 -14.27 10.18
CA ASN A 61 11.81 -14.59 10.89
C ASN A 61 10.58 -13.94 10.25
N PHE A 62 9.41 -14.47 10.61
CA PHE A 62 8.13 -13.93 10.13
C PHE A 62 7.94 -12.44 10.47
N PRO A 63 8.26 -11.94 11.69
CA PRO A 63 8.11 -10.51 11.99
C PRO A 63 9.01 -9.61 11.14
N THR A 64 10.26 -10.00 10.84
CA THR A 64 11.11 -9.27 9.88
C THR A 64 10.50 -9.28 8.48
N SER A 65 9.94 -10.42 8.07
CA SER A 65 9.35 -10.58 6.74
C SER A 65 8.19 -9.61 6.49
N ILE A 66 7.38 -9.35 7.52
CA ILE A 66 6.19 -8.49 7.40
C ILE A 66 6.46 -7.02 7.77
N ALA A 67 7.62 -6.69 8.34
CA ALA A 67 7.93 -5.33 8.81
C ALA A 67 8.00 -4.32 7.65
N VAL A 68 8.78 -4.63 6.62
CA VAL A 68 8.97 -3.78 5.43
C VAL A 68 8.69 -4.52 4.12
N GLY A 69 8.60 -5.86 4.14
CA GLY A 69 8.43 -6.67 2.94
C GLY A 69 9.73 -7.04 2.24
N LEU A 70 10.91 -6.80 2.82
CA LEU A 70 12.18 -7.30 2.27
C LEU A 70 12.32 -8.78 2.61
N ASN A 71 11.75 -9.69 1.81
CA ASN A 71 11.77 -11.13 2.14
C ASN A 71 13.01 -11.82 1.59
N ASP A 72 13.36 -11.52 0.34
CA ASP A 72 14.56 -11.99 -0.34
C ASP A 72 15.11 -10.84 -1.17
N VAL A 73 16.33 -10.41 -0.85
CA VAL A 73 17.00 -9.27 -1.47
C VAL A 73 18.26 -9.78 -2.13
N PHE A 74 18.35 -9.57 -3.43
CA PHE A 74 19.53 -9.83 -4.25
C PHE A 74 20.10 -8.48 -4.70
N VAL A 75 21.38 -8.25 -4.45
CA VAL A 75 22.11 -7.06 -4.89
C VAL A 75 23.35 -7.53 -5.64
N GLU A 76 23.57 -7.01 -6.84
CA GLU A 76 24.75 -7.31 -7.64
C GLU A 76 25.36 -6.04 -8.24
N THR A 77 26.64 -6.10 -8.56
CA THR A 77 27.34 -5.09 -9.34
C THR A 77 28.16 -5.75 -10.45
N ARG A 78 28.38 -4.99 -11.52
CA ARG A 78 29.32 -5.33 -12.60
C ARG A 78 30.54 -4.40 -12.59
N GLY A 79 30.80 -3.74 -11.46
CA GLY A 79 31.77 -2.65 -11.32
C GLY A 79 31.17 -1.27 -11.59
N GLY A 80 32.01 -0.23 -11.51
CA GLY A 80 31.60 1.16 -11.67
C GLY A 80 30.91 1.72 -10.42
N ASP A 81 29.82 2.42 -10.63
CA ASP A 81 29.08 3.22 -9.64
C ASP A 81 27.61 2.80 -9.50
N ARG A 82 27.26 1.58 -9.94
CA ARG A 82 25.88 1.07 -9.93
C ARG A 82 25.73 -0.25 -9.19
N LEU A 83 24.71 -0.28 -8.33
CA LEU A 83 24.14 -1.49 -7.73
C LEU A 83 22.82 -1.83 -8.43
N ARG A 84 22.72 -3.05 -8.97
CA ARG A 84 21.45 -3.64 -9.42
C ARG A 84 20.88 -4.43 -8.26
N TYR A 85 19.57 -4.35 -8.06
CA TYR A 85 18.91 -5.15 -7.04
C TYR A 85 17.59 -5.72 -7.54
N SER A 86 17.22 -6.87 -6.96
CA SER A 86 15.92 -7.52 -7.12
C SER A 86 15.43 -7.95 -5.74
N VAL A 87 14.16 -7.68 -5.47
CA VAL A 87 13.53 -8.01 -4.19
C VAL A 87 12.23 -8.75 -4.41
N THR A 88 12.03 -9.83 -3.64
CA THR A 88 10.75 -10.51 -3.53
C THR A 88 10.13 -10.28 -2.16
N PHE A 89 8.80 -10.23 -2.12
CA PHE A 89 8.03 -9.96 -0.89
C PHE A 89 6.85 -10.91 -0.69
N PHE A 90 7.01 -12.18 -1.08
CA PHE A 90 5.96 -13.20 -1.01
C PHE A 90 5.42 -13.48 0.40
N ARG A 91 6.25 -13.49 1.44
CA ARG A 91 5.80 -13.72 2.83
C ARG A 91 4.92 -12.57 3.32
N TRP A 92 5.27 -11.33 2.97
CA TRP A 92 4.40 -10.16 3.22
C TRP A 92 3.09 -10.27 2.42
N PHE A 93 3.16 -10.67 1.16
CA PHE A 93 1.98 -10.85 0.32
C PHE A 93 1.02 -11.91 0.89
N TYR A 94 1.53 -13.08 1.29
CA TYR A 94 0.71 -14.13 1.92
C TYR A 94 0.11 -13.68 3.25
N TYR A 95 0.84 -12.88 4.05
CA TYR A 95 0.30 -12.28 5.26
C TYR A 95 -0.88 -11.34 4.94
N VAL A 96 -0.73 -10.47 3.94
CA VAL A 96 -1.81 -9.58 3.50
C VAL A 96 -3.00 -10.39 2.97
N LEU A 97 -2.75 -11.44 2.18
CA LEU A 97 -3.79 -12.32 1.66
C LEU A 97 -4.56 -12.99 2.81
N ALA A 98 -3.86 -13.51 3.82
CA ALA A 98 -4.47 -14.13 4.99
C ALA A 98 -5.30 -13.12 5.81
N LEU A 99 -4.81 -11.90 6.00
CA LEU A 99 -5.55 -10.83 6.69
C LEU A 99 -6.82 -10.44 5.90
N CYS A 100 -6.70 -10.34 4.58
CA CYS A 100 -7.82 -10.05 3.68
C CYS A 100 -8.89 -11.15 3.72
N TRP A 101 -8.48 -12.42 3.66
CA TRP A 101 -9.39 -13.56 3.78
C TRP A 101 -9.99 -13.70 5.17
N GLY A 102 -9.24 -13.38 6.23
CA GLY A 102 -9.76 -13.34 7.58
C GLY A 102 -10.86 -12.29 7.74
N ILE A 103 -10.66 -11.09 7.20
CA ILE A 103 -11.68 -10.03 7.19
C ILE A 103 -12.90 -10.47 6.36
N GLY A 104 -12.68 -10.93 5.13
CA GLY A 104 -13.76 -11.37 4.24
C GLY A 104 -14.55 -12.55 4.82
N GLY A 105 -13.86 -13.52 5.44
CA GLY A 105 -14.46 -14.66 6.12
C GLY A 105 -15.25 -14.25 7.36
N MET A 106 -14.72 -13.35 8.18
CA MET A 106 -15.45 -12.78 9.34
C MET A 106 -16.72 -12.04 8.90
N GLN A 107 -16.65 -11.27 7.80
CA GLN A 107 -17.80 -10.59 7.23
C GLN A 107 -18.86 -11.58 6.71
N ALA A 108 -18.43 -12.61 5.98
CA ALA A 108 -19.31 -13.66 5.48
C ALA A 108 -19.96 -14.44 6.65
N PHE A 109 -19.20 -14.76 7.70
CA PHE A 109 -19.71 -15.41 8.89
C PHE A 109 -20.73 -14.54 9.63
N ALA A 110 -20.43 -13.27 9.86
CA ALA A 110 -21.35 -12.33 10.50
C ALA A 110 -22.67 -12.23 9.73
N PHE A 111 -22.60 -12.20 8.40
CA PHE A 111 -23.78 -12.23 7.54
C PHE A 111 -24.60 -13.51 7.70
N LEU A 112 -23.95 -14.68 7.63
CA LEU A 112 -24.62 -15.97 7.81
C LEU A 112 -25.24 -16.12 9.20
N LEU A 113 -24.56 -15.63 10.24
CA LEU A 113 -25.07 -15.64 11.61
C LEU A 113 -26.33 -14.80 11.76
N VAL A 114 -26.33 -13.57 11.22
CA VAL A 114 -27.51 -12.69 11.21
C VAL A 114 -28.68 -13.33 10.47
N HIS A 115 -28.41 -13.96 9.32
CA HIS A 115 -29.43 -14.68 8.55
C HIS A 115 -30.01 -15.87 9.35
N TYR A 116 -29.15 -16.68 9.96
CA TYR A 116 -29.55 -17.83 10.77
C TYR A 116 -30.40 -17.43 11.98
N LEU A 117 -30.06 -16.33 12.64
CA LEU A 117 -30.79 -15.84 13.82
C LEU A 117 -32.14 -15.19 13.49
N GLY A 118 -32.53 -15.11 12.21
CA GLY A 118 -33.83 -14.59 11.80
C GLY A 118 -34.07 -13.13 12.18
N ALA A 119 -33.01 -12.34 12.38
CA ALA A 119 -33.10 -10.95 12.78
C ALA A 119 -33.69 -10.09 11.64
N THR A 120 -35.02 -9.96 11.63
CA THR A 120 -35.81 -9.27 10.57
C THR A 120 -35.42 -7.81 10.34
N ALA A 121 -34.86 -7.14 11.35
CA ALA A 121 -34.34 -5.77 11.25
C ALA A 121 -33.03 -5.66 10.43
N LEU A 122 -32.31 -6.77 10.21
CA LEU A 122 -31.04 -6.85 9.48
C LEU A 122 -31.15 -7.62 8.16
N THR A 123 -32.27 -8.29 7.88
CA THR A 123 -32.53 -9.03 6.64
C THR A 123 -33.21 -8.19 5.57
N THR A 124 -33.40 -6.89 5.79
CA THR A 124 -33.95 -5.96 4.79
C THR A 124 -33.02 -5.88 3.57
N ASN A 125 -33.60 -5.72 2.36
CA ASN A 125 -32.88 -5.63 1.07
C ASN A 125 -31.62 -4.73 1.07
N ALA A 126 -31.57 -3.74 1.95
CA ALA A 126 -30.43 -2.86 2.21
C ALA A 126 -29.14 -3.63 2.56
N TYR A 127 -29.18 -4.63 3.45
CA TYR A 127 -27.97 -5.31 3.94
C TYR A 127 -27.42 -6.40 2.98
N MET A 128 -28.25 -6.89 2.05
CA MET A 128 -27.87 -7.92 1.09
C MET A 128 -26.80 -7.43 0.10
N LEU A 129 -26.89 -6.16 -0.32
CA LEU A 129 -25.96 -5.59 -1.30
C LEU A 129 -24.53 -5.49 -0.75
N PRO A 130 -24.25 -4.84 0.40
CA PRO A 130 -22.91 -4.80 0.97
C PRO A 130 -22.36 -6.18 1.32
N ALA A 131 -23.20 -7.09 1.82
CA ALA A 131 -22.79 -8.46 2.13
C ALA A 131 -22.34 -9.24 0.88
N LEU A 132 -22.89 -8.91 -0.29
CA LEU A 132 -22.49 -9.50 -1.56
C LEU A 132 -21.19 -8.89 -2.10
N PHE A 133 -20.91 -7.61 -1.83
CA PHE A 133 -19.78 -6.88 -2.44
C PHE A 133 -18.55 -6.73 -1.56
N LEU A 134 -18.70 -6.59 -0.23
CA LEU A 134 -17.58 -6.37 0.68
C LEU A 134 -16.66 -7.60 0.81
N PRO A 135 -17.16 -8.83 1.03
CA PRO A 135 -16.27 -9.98 1.12
C PRO A 135 -15.47 -10.23 -0.17
N PRO A 136 -16.06 -10.18 -1.39
CA PRO A 136 -15.28 -10.30 -2.61
C PRO A 136 -14.27 -9.17 -2.83
N LEU A 137 -14.61 -7.93 -2.44
CA LEU A 137 -13.68 -6.80 -2.49
C LEU A 137 -12.43 -7.10 -1.65
N PHE A 138 -12.60 -7.51 -0.40
CA PHE A 138 -11.48 -7.86 0.48
C PHE A 138 -10.75 -9.11 0.02
N CYS A 139 -11.44 -10.14 -0.48
CA CYS A 139 -10.81 -11.41 -0.86
C CYS A 139 -10.06 -11.35 -2.20
N PHE A 140 -10.53 -10.57 -3.18
CA PHE A 140 -10.06 -10.66 -4.56
C PHE A 140 -9.50 -9.37 -5.14
N VAL A 141 -9.84 -8.20 -4.61
CA VAL A 141 -9.39 -6.91 -5.17
C VAL A 141 -8.35 -6.27 -4.25
N TRP A 142 -8.65 -6.20 -2.95
CA TRP A 142 -7.83 -5.54 -1.96
C TRP A 142 -6.39 -6.07 -1.82
N PRO A 143 -6.11 -7.39 -1.88
CA PRO A 143 -4.74 -7.91 -1.77
C PRO A 143 -3.84 -7.40 -2.90
N PHE A 144 -4.39 -7.28 -4.11
CA PHE A 144 -3.66 -6.80 -5.28
C PHE A 144 -3.44 -5.29 -5.22
N CYS A 145 -4.43 -4.52 -4.75
CA CYS A 145 -4.23 -3.09 -4.45
C CYS A 145 -3.08 -2.89 -3.46
N MET A 146 -3.00 -3.71 -2.42
CA MET A 146 -1.93 -3.65 -1.43
C MET A 146 -0.55 -3.92 -2.05
N VAL A 147 -0.41 -4.86 -2.98
CA VAL A 147 0.85 -5.09 -3.73
C VAL A 147 1.27 -3.84 -4.48
N VAL A 148 0.33 -3.17 -5.15
CA VAL A 148 0.57 -1.96 -5.94
C VAL A 148 1.03 -0.80 -5.07
N PHE A 149 0.41 -0.61 -3.90
CA PHE A 149 0.80 0.46 -2.96
C PHE A 149 2.09 0.15 -2.19
N HIS A 150 2.31 -1.11 -1.86
CA HIS A 150 3.46 -1.51 -1.06
C HIS A 150 4.77 -1.47 -1.85
N ARG A 151 4.76 -1.91 -3.11
CA ARG A 151 5.94 -1.95 -3.98
C ARG A 151 6.76 -0.64 -4.01
N PRO A 152 6.17 0.55 -4.26
CA PRO A 152 6.94 1.80 -4.26
C PRO A 152 7.44 2.18 -2.86
N VAL A 153 6.71 1.83 -1.81
CA VAL A 153 7.13 2.10 -0.42
C VAL A 153 8.32 1.24 -0.04
N ALA A 154 8.24 -0.08 -0.23
CA ALA A 154 9.32 -1.01 0.07
C ALA A 154 10.60 -0.68 -0.71
N ARG A 155 10.46 -0.35 -2.00
CA ARG A 155 11.58 0.08 -2.85
C ARG A 155 12.28 1.31 -2.30
N ARG A 156 11.53 2.33 -1.90
CA ARG A 156 12.11 3.56 -1.32
C ARG A 156 12.83 3.28 0.00
N MET A 157 12.25 2.43 0.84
CA MET A 157 12.90 2.06 2.11
C MET A 157 14.20 1.32 1.85
N LEU A 158 14.24 0.40 0.88
CA LEU A 158 15.47 -0.26 0.46
C LEU A 158 16.50 0.74 -0.08
N GLU A 159 16.14 1.52 -1.10
CA GLU A 159 17.07 2.47 -1.72
C GLU A 159 17.59 3.51 -0.72
N GLY A 160 16.73 4.01 0.17
CA GLY A 160 17.11 4.92 1.25
C GLY A 160 18.13 4.28 2.20
N ARG A 161 17.94 3.01 2.59
CA ARG A 161 18.90 2.28 3.43
C ARG A 161 20.20 1.98 2.70
N LEU A 162 20.16 1.57 1.44
CA LEU A 162 21.37 1.35 0.64
C LEU A 162 22.20 2.64 0.55
N ARG A 163 21.57 3.79 0.27
CA ARG A 163 22.26 5.09 0.26
C ARG A 163 22.86 5.46 1.60
N ALA A 164 22.11 5.30 2.69
CA ALA A 164 22.57 5.61 4.05
C ALA A 164 23.79 4.75 4.45
N ILE A 165 23.79 3.47 4.11
CA ILE A 165 24.93 2.59 4.39
C ILE A 165 26.15 3.02 3.57
N VAL A 166 25.95 3.37 2.29
CA VAL A 166 27.03 3.84 1.41
C VAL A 166 27.60 5.19 1.85
N SER A 167 26.79 6.06 2.45
CA SER A 167 27.24 7.32 3.05
C SER A 167 27.87 7.16 4.43
N GLY A 168 27.88 5.95 5.00
CA GLY A 168 28.42 5.68 6.34
C GLY A 168 27.49 6.12 7.49
N GLU A 169 26.19 6.30 7.23
CA GLU A 169 25.22 6.68 8.25
C GLU A 169 24.82 5.48 9.13
N GLU A 170 24.98 5.64 10.44
CA GLU A 170 24.53 4.68 11.45
C GLU A 170 23.00 4.45 11.40
N PRO A 171 22.52 3.21 11.64
CA PRO A 171 21.10 2.88 11.67
C PRO A 171 20.36 3.65 12.78
N GLY A 172 19.39 4.47 12.39
CA GLY A 172 18.54 5.21 13.35
C GLY A 172 19.07 6.58 13.75
N SER A 173 20.16 7.06 13.14
CA SER A 173 20.47 8.50 13.11
C SER A 173 19.25 9.28 12.57
N GLU A 174 19.02 10.53 13.00
CA GLU A 174 17.86 11.34 12.57
C GLU A 174 17.76 11.48 11.03
N GLY A 175 18.85 11.20 10.30
CA GLY A 175 18.94 11.09 8.83
C GLY A 175 18.49 9.73 8.22
N ALA A 176 18.64 8.62 8.94
CA ALA A 176 18.48 7.25 8.43
C ALA A 176 17.02 6.86 8.09
N PHE A 177 16.02 7.57 8.63
CA PHE A 177 14.61 7.51 8.22
C PHE A 177 14.11 8.80 7.53
N SER A 178 14.96 9.81 7.43
CA SER A 178 14.78 10.99 6.57
C SER A 178 15.00 10.65 5.08
N GLY A 179 15.45 9.42 4.78
CA GLY A 179 15.65 8.87 3.45
C GLY A 179 14.41 8.28 2.75
N ALA A 180 13.17 8.62 3.13
CA ALA A 180 12.16 8.73 2.07
C ALA A 180 12.70 9.81 1.13
N PRO A 181 12.84 9.59 -0.20
CA PRO A 181 13.31 10.67 -1.07
C PRO A 181 12.52 11.93 -0.73
N ALA A 182 13.19 13.08 -0.64
CA ALA A 182 12.58 14.38 -0.35
C ALA A 182 11.63 14.85 -1.49
N GLY A 183 10.96 13.91 -2.15
CA GLY A 183 9.99 14.06 -3.20
C GLY A 183 9.09 12.82 -3.29
N GLY A 184 7.80 13.06 -3.47
CA GLY A 184 6.82 12.03 -3.76
C GLY A 184 7.08 11.32 -5.10
N PHE A 185 6.31 10.28 -5.37
CA PHE A 185 6.31 9.53 -6.62
C PHE A 185 5.23 10.14 -7.48
N TYR A 186 5.64 10.62 -8.66
CA TYR A 186 4.78 11.27 -9.62
C TYR A 186 4.87 10.50 -10.92
N TYR A 187 3.75 9.97 -11.36
CA TYR A 187 3.60 9.36 -12.67
C TYR A 187 2.37 9.95 -13.33
N GLN A 188 2.52 10.38 -14.58
CA GLN A 188 1.42 10.87 -15.39
C GLN A 188 1.49 10.18 -16.75
N SER A 189 0.40 9.58 -17.18
CA SER A 189 0.31 9.00 -18.52
C SER A 189 0.39 10.10 -19.59
N SER A 190 1.03 9.80 -20.71
CA SER A 190 1.03 10.69 -21.90
C SER A 190 -0.34 10.78 -22.57
N VAL A 191 -1.18 9.76 -22.40
CA VAL A 191 -2.56 9.75 -22.92
C VAL A 191 -3.44 10.65 -22.05
N THR A 192 -4.18 11.55 -22.71
CA THR A 192 -5.17 12.43 -22.06
C THR A 192 -6.57 12.15 -22.57
N VAL A 193 -7.54 12.10 -21.65
CA VAL A 193 -8.98 11.98 -21.91
C VAL A 193 -9.66 13.21 -21.33
N LEU A 194 -10.41 13.96 -22.15
CA LEU A 194 -11.08 15.21 -21.75
C LEU A 194 -10.12 16.24 -21.11
N GLY A 195 -8.87 16.31 -21.57
CA GLY A 195 -7.84 17.20 -21.03
C GLY A 195 -7.24 16.76 -19.69
N LEU A 196 -7.65 15.62 -19.13
CA LEU A 196 -7.05 14.99 -17.95
C LEU A 196 -6.19 13.79 -18.36
N PRO A 197 -5.06 13.51 -17.70
CA PRO A 197 -4.30 12.29 -17.96
C PRO A 197 -5.15 11.04 -17.66
N LEU A 198 -5.00 10.00 -18.48
CA LEU A 198 -5.67 8.72 -18.26
C LEU A 198 -5.33 8.13 -16.89
N VAL A 199 -4.05 8.15 -16.52
CA VAL A 199 -3.53 7.70 -15.22
C VAL A 199 -2.65 8.78 -14.62
N HIS A 200 -2.93 9.16 -13.38
CA HIS A 200 -2.08 10.07 -12.59
C HIS A 200 -1.85 9.47 -11.21
N VAL A 201 -0.59 9.24 -10.87
CA VAL A 201 -0.14 8.79 -9.55
C VAL A 201 0.68 9.89 -8.90
N ALA A 202 0.33 10.29 -7.68
CA ALA A 202 1.03 11.32 -6.91
C ALA A 202 1.04 10.93 -5.42
N MET A 203 2.14 10.34 -4.94
CA MET A 203 2.26 9.84 -3.56
C MET A 203 3.46 10.46 -2.82
N GLY A 204 3.20 11.16 -1.72
CA GLY A 204 4.21 11.83 -0.91
C GLY A 204 4.45 13.31 -1.29
N PRO A 205 5.37 14.00 -0.60
CA PRO A 205 5.52 15.45 -0.67
C PRO A 205 5.70 15.98 -2.10
N ASN A 206 4.94 17.02 -2.46
CA ASN A 206 5.00 17.63 -3.79
C ASN A 206 6.09 18.69 -3.86
N ARG A 207 7.24 18.30 -4.42
CA ARG A 207 8.39 19.19 -4.58
C ARG A 207 8.14 20.37 -5.53
N LYS A 208 7.13 20.28 -6.42
CA LYS A 208 6.73 21.38 -7.34
C LYS A 208 5.57 22.23 -6.83
N GLY A 209 4.73 21.70 -5.94
CA GLY A 209 3.54 22.36 -5.41
C GLY A 209 3.63 22.81 -3.95
N GLY A 210 4.74 22.53 -3.26
CA GLY A 210 5.03 22.98 -1.89
C GLY A 210 4.26 22.27 -0.77
N GLY A 211 3.36 21.32 -1.09
CA GLY A 211 2.54 20.63 -0.09
C GLY A 211 3.14 19.31 0.41
N PRO A 212 2.86 18.89 1.67
CA PRO A 212 3.33 17.61 2.22
C PRO A 212 2.63 16.38 1.59
N ARG A 213 1.65 16.58 0.70
CA ARG A 213 0.79 15.55 0.13
C ARG A 213 0.86 15.56 -1.40
N GLY A 214 0.88 14.37 -1.99
CA GLY A 214 0.77 14.15 -3.44
C GLY A 214 -0.68 14.27 -3.89
N VAL A 215 -0.92 15.17 -4.85
CA VAL A 215 -2.25 15.41 -5.42
C VAL A 215 -2.32 14.85 -6.83
N ALA A 216 -3.09 13.78 -7.02
CA ALA A 216 -3.34 13.15 -8.32
C ALA A 216 -4.63 13.68 -8.93
N LYS A 217 -4.59 14.03 -10.22
CA LYS A 217 -5.76 14.46 -11.02
C LYS A 217 -5.74 13.75 -12.36
N GLY A 218 -6.69 12.88 -12.63
CA GLY A 218 -6.73 12.07 -13.85
C GLY A 218 -8.02 11.27 -13.97
N PHE A 219 -8.19 10.51 -15.06
CA PHE A 219 -9.33 9.60 -15.19
C PHE A 219 -9.23 8.47 -14.16
N ILE A 220 -8.02 7.92 -13.98
CA ILE A 220 -7.62 7.04 -12.89
C ILE A 220 -6.58 7.81 -12.05
N ALA A 221 -6.94 8.19 -10.83
CA ALA A 221 -6.11 8.99 -9.94
C ALA A 221 -5.71 8.19 -8.69
N VAL A 222 -4.42 8.14 -8.37
CA VAL A 222 -3.89 7.45 -7.19
C VAL A 222 -2.98 8.40 -6.41
N GLY A 223 -3.30 8.75 -5.18
CA GLY A 223 -2.44 9.65 -4.41
C GLY A 223 -2.86 9.88 -2.97
N ASP A 224 -2.13 10.73 -2.26
CA ASP A 224 -2.53 11.12 -0.91
C ASP A 224 -3.88 11.87 -0.96
N VAL A 225 -4.05 12.68 -2.00
CA VAL A 225 -5.31 13.28 -2.44
C VAL A 225 -5.52 12.95 -3.92
N ALA A 226 -6.62 12.28 -4.26
CA ALA A 226 -6.92 11.83 -5.61
C ALA A 226 -8.24 12.42 -6.12
N PHE A 227 -8.23 13.02 -7.31
CA PHE A 227 -9.40 13.50 -8.03
C PHE A 227 -9.50 12.80 -9.39
N GLY A 228 -10.56 12.05 -9.63
CA GLY A 228 -10.73 11.36 -10.91
C GLY A 228 -12.05 10.66 -11.11
N MET A 229 -12.24 9.99 -12.24
CA MET A 229 -13.41 9.12 -12.41
C MET A 229 -13.28 7.91 -11.48
N ILE A 230 -12.09 7.29 -11.45
CA ILE A 230 -11.67 6.33 -10.43
C ILE A 230 -10.58 7.00 -9.59
N ALA A 231 -10.83 7.18 -8.29
CA ALA A 231 -9.92 7.83 -7.37
C ALA A 231 -9.54 6.89 -6.21
N VAL A 232 -8.25 6.74 -5.94
CA VAL A 232 -7.74 5.94 -4.82
C VAL A 232 -6.75 6.74 -3.98
N GLY A 233 -6.99 6.87 -2.68
CA GLY A 233 -6.11 7.69 -1.85
C GLY A 233 -6.48 7.83 -0.38
N GLY A 234 -5.70 8.62 0.36
CA GLY A 234 -6.08 9.03 1.72
C GLY A 234 -7.36 9.87 1.68
N VAL A 235 -7.42 10.82 0.75
CA VAL A 235 -8.63 11.54 0.34
C VAL A 235 -8.89 11.24 -1.13
N ALA A 236 -10.05 10.67 -1.46
CA ALA A 236 -10.42 10.31 -2.83
C ALA A 236 -11.74 11.00 -3.21
N VAL A 237 -11.76 11.70 -4.35
CA VAL A 237 -12.95 12.36 -4.89
C VAL A 237 -13.17 11.90 -6.33
N GLY A 238 -14.33 11.30 -6.62
CA GLY A 238 -14.56 10.78 -7.97
C GLY A 238 -15.91 10.16 -8.28
N GLY A 239 -16.03 9.54 -9.45
CA GLY A 239 -17.18 8.69 -9.77
C GLY A 239 -17.19 7.45 -8.87
N ILE A 240 -16.05 6.78 -8.80
CA ILE A 240 -15.73 5.69 -7.88
C ILE A 240 -14.55 6.15 -7.02
N ALA A 241 -14.76 6.28 -5.70
CA ALA A 241 -13.76 6.75 -4.75
C ALA A 241 -13.43 5.67 -3.72
N LEU A 242 -12.14 5.37 -3.56
CA LEU A 242 -11.61 4.38 -2.62
C LEU A 242 -10.60 5.06 -1.69
N GLY A 243 -10.86 5.16 -0.39
CA GLY A 243 -9.92 5.87 0.48
C GLY A 243 -10.23 5.96 1.95
N GLY A 244 -9.38 6.67 2.69
CA GLY A 244 -9.65 6.99 4.10
C GLY A 244 -10.88 7.90 4.22
N MET A 245 -10.88 8.99 3.45
CA MET A 245 -12.06 9.82 3.15
C MET A 245 -12.40 9.69 1.67
N ALA A 246 -13.54 9.12 1.34
CA ALA A 246 -14.01 8.90 -0.02
C ALA A 246 -15.26 9.73 -0.31
N LEU A 247 -15.24 10.56 -1.35
CA LEU A 247 -16.39 11.32 -1.83
C LEU A 247 -16.67 10.92 -3.29
N GLY A 248 -17.87 10.43 -3.60
CA GLY A 248 -18.16 10.09 -4.99
C GLY A 248 -19.54 9.55 -5.29
N GLY A 249 -19.76 9.14 -6.55
CA GLY A 249 -20.99 8.41 -6.90
C GLY A 249 -21.06 7.09 -6.12
N VAL A 250 -19.97 6.33 -6.18
CA VAL A 250 -19.73 5.15 -5.35
C VAL A 250 -18.50 5.43 -4.48
N ALA A 251 -18.69 5.49 -3.16
CA ALA A 251 -17.64 5.79 -2.19
C ALA A 251 -17.39 4.58 -1.28
N LEU A 252 -16.14 4.15 -1.19
CA LEU A 252 -15.69 3.06 -0.32
C LEU A 252 -14.55 3.57 0.56
N GLY A 253 -14.72 3.54 1.89
CA GLY A 253 -13.69 4.08 2.76
C GLY A 253 -13.92 4.05 4.26
N GLY A 254 -13.02 4.68 5.02
CA GLY A 254 -13.20 4.89 6.46
C GLY A 254 -14.37 5.84 6.73
N ALA A 255 -14.35 6.99 6.07
CA ALA A 255 -15.47 7.91 5.93
C ALA A 255 -15.84 8.00 4.44
N ALA A 256 -17.06 7.60 4.09
CA ALA A 256 -17.57 7.53 2.73
C ALA A 256 -18.80 8.44 2.56
N VAL A 257 -18.78 9.31 1.56
CA VAL A 257 -19.91 10.18 1.19
C VAL A 257 -20.24 9.98 -0.28
N GLY A 258 -21.47 9.59 -0.61
CA GLY A 258 -21.83 9.36 -2.01
C GLY A 258 -23.27 8.99 -2.29
N LEU A 259 -23.59 8.69 -3.56
CA LEU A 259 -24.89 8.09 -3.88
C LEU A 259 -24.98 6.69 -3.26
N LEU A 260 -23.91 5.91 -3.43
CA LEU A 260 -23.68 4.66 -2.74
C LEU A 260 -22.43 4.81 -1.86
N ALA A 261 -22.59 4.78 -0.54
CA ALA A 261 -21.51 4.92 0.43
C ALA A 261 -21.33 3.61 1.23
N LEU A 262 -20.10 3.09 1.25
CA LEU A 262 -19.68 1.90 1.98
C LEU A 262 -18.51 2.27 2.90
N GLY A 263 -18.68 2.24 4.22
CA GLY A 263 -17.59 2.63 5.11
C GLY A 263 -17.82 2.55 6.61
N GLY A 264 -16.84 2.96 7.41
CA GLY A 264 -17.00 3.08 8.86
C GLY A 264 -18.06 4.14 9.22
N LEU A 265 -17.89 5.34 8.66
CA LEU A 265 -18.91 6.38 8.54
C LEU A 265 -19.38 6.40 7.07
N ALA A 266 -20.67 6.22 6.83
CA ALA A 266 -21.27 6.23 5.50
C ALA A 266 -22.41 7.24 5.43
N VAL A 267 -22.33 8.20 4.50
CA VAL A 267 -23.38 9.20 4.27
C VAL A 267 -23.77 9.16 2.80
N GLY A 268 -25.05 8.94 2.49
CA GLY A 268 -25.45 8.84 1.10
C GLY A 268 -26.92 8.60 0.85
N VAL A 269 -27.30 8.43 -0.43
CA VAL A 269 -28.66 7.99 -0.76
C VAL A 269 -28.84 6.55 -0.29
N ALA A 270 -27.89 5.69 -0.64
CA ALA A 270 -27.70 4.36 -0.09
C ALA A 270 -26.40 4.34 0.73
N ALA A 271 -26.49 4.13 2.04
CA ALA A 271 -25.38 4.20 2.98
C ALA A 271 -25.25 2.92 3.79
N PHE A 272 -24.08 2.32 3.81
CA PHE A 272 -23.81 1.07 4.51
C PHE A 272 -22.53 1.16 5.32
N GLY A 273 -22.62 0.93 6.63
CA GLY A 273 -21.46 1.16 7.47
C GLY A 273 -21.62 0.95 8.97
N GLY A 274 -20.61 1.36 9.74
CA GLY A 274 -20.72 1.39 11.20
C GLY A 274 -21.74 2.42 11.65
N LEU A 275 -21.57 3.66 11.20
CA LEU A 275 -22.53 4.76 11.28
C LEU A 275 -23.02 5.06 9.87
N ALA A 276 -24.31 4.83 9.59
CA ALA A 276 -24.90 4.97 8.27
C ALA A 276 -26.03 6.01 8.27
N ILE A 277 -25.92 7.04 7.43
CA ILE A 277 -26.92 8.12 7.30
C ILE A 277 -27.36 8.18 5.85
N GLY A 278 -28.63 7.90 5.57
CA GLY A 278 -29.13 7.89 4.20
C GLY A 278 -30.58 7.46 4.06
N VAL A 279 -31.14 7.67 2.87
CA VAL A 279 -32.52 7.25 2.54
C VAL A 279 -32.66 5.74 2.70
N VAL A 280 -31.68 5.01 2.17
CA VAL A 280 -31.49 3.58 2.39
C VAL A 280 -30.23 3.42 3.22
N SER A 281 -30.37 3.31 4.54
CA SER A 281 -29.22 3.17 5.45
C SER A 281 -29.22 1.84 6.17
N ALA A 282 -28.04 1.22 6.29
CA ALA A 282 -27.88 -0.05 6.97
C ALA A 282 -26.54 -0.12 7.70
N GLY A 283 -26.54 -0.42 9.01
CA GLY A 283 -25.33 -0.35 9.81
C GLY A 283 -25.53 -0.58 11.31
N GLY A 284 -24.42 -0.54 12.07
CA GLY A 284 -24.46 -0.67 13.52
C GLY A 284 -25.25 0.46 14.21
N ALA A 285 -25.18 1.66 13.64
CA ALA A 285 -26.04 2.80 13.95
C ALA A 285 -26.53 3.41 12.63
N ALA A 286 -27.74 3.05 12.21
CA ALA A 286 -28.36 3.54 10.98
C ALA A 286 -29.42 4.60 11.28
N PHE A 287 -29.37 5.73 10.56
CA PHE A 287 -30.32 6.85 10.68
C PHE A 287 -31.04 7.05 9.34
N PRO A 288 -32.09 6.27 9.06
CA PRO A 288 -32.98 6.55 7.94
C PRO A 288 -33.84 7.79 8.24
N PRO A 289 -34.33 8.51 7.22
CA PRO A 289 -35.28 9.60 7.43
C PRO A 289 -36.56 9.06 8.11
N ALA A 290 -37.08 9.81 9.08
CA ALA A 290 -38.40 9.54 9.66
C ALA A 290 -39.45 9.77 8.57
N LEU A 291 -40.07 8.69 8.08
CA LEU A 291 -41.21 8.73 7.18
C LEU A 291 -42.51 8.73 7.99
#